data_AF-A0A7S1KEA0-F1
#
_entry.id   AF-A0A7S1KEA0-F1
#
_cell.length_a   1.000
_cell.length_b   1.000
_cell.length_c   1.000
_cell.angle_alpha   90.00
_cell.angle_beta   90.00
_cell.angle_gamma   90.00
#
_symmetry.space_group_name_H-M   'P 1'
#
loop_
_entity.id
_entity.type
_entity.pdbx_description
1 polymer ?
#
loop_
_entity_poly.entity_id
_entity_poly.type
_entity_poly.pdbx_seq_one_letter_code
_entity_poly.pdbx_strand_id
1 'polypeptide(L)'
;HTCNRRRLERQSDPQCSPQGGRDALDLLVDNGASLTAVSGSESTPLYLAAGAGSPYVADFLSRRVAAADINRGTRGTTGWHNETPLYLAVSGLDGAIRVSQAGHLPQDTRNRASGEIPLYEATIRSL
;
A
#
# COMPACT_ATOMS: atom_id res chain seq x y z
N HIS A 1 -38.63 -7.56 3.39
CA HIS A 1 -39.71 -8.25 2.66
C HIS A 1 -39.30 -8.43 1.21
N THR A 2 -39.35 -9.68 0.74
CA THR A 2 -39.41 -10.13 -0.67
C THR A 2 -38.26 -9.82 -1.63
N CYS A 3 -37.26 -10.70 -1.57
CA CYS A 3 -36.46 -11.12 -2.72
C CYS A 3 -37.40 -11.78 -3.76
N ASN A 4 -37.51 -11.21 -4.96
CA ASN A 4 -38.37 -11.75 -6.03
C ASN A 4 -37.50 -12.37 -7.14
N ARG A 5 -37.78 -13.65 -7.39
CA ARG A 5 -37.00 -14.60 -8.17
C ARG A 5 -37.64 -14.81 -9.55
N ARG A 6 -37.03 -14.28 -10.63
CA ARG A 6 -37.08 -14.81 -12.02
C ARG A 6 -35.82 -14.29 -12.78
N ARG A 7 -34.78 -15.12 -13.00
CA ARG A 7 -34.45 -15.84 -14.26
C ARG A 7 -34.02 -14.83 -15.37
N LEU A 8 -32.75 -14.65 -15.81
CA LEU A 8 -31.56 -15.50 -15.98
C LEU A 8 -30.23 -14.71 -15.85
N GLU A 9 -29.22 -15.32 -15.23
CA GLU A 9 -27.78 -15.37 -15.59
C GLU A 9 -27.19 -14.17 -16.40
N ARG A 10 -26.32 -13.31 -15.87
CA ARG A 10 -25.01 -13.56 -15.27
C ARG A 10 -24.74 -12.60 -14.11
N GLN A 11 -24.17 -13.16 -13.06
CA GLN A 11 -23.88 -12.55 -11.76
C GLN A 11 -22.74 -11.54 -11.88
N SER A 12 -23.01 -10.28 -11.51
CA SER A 12 -22.08 -9.34 -10.89
C SER A 12 -22.90 -8.21 -10.27
N ASP A 13 -23.59 -8.50 -9.17
CA ASP A 13 -24.16 -7.43 -8.33
C ASP A 13 -23.92 -7.78 -6.87
N PRO A 14 -22.96 -7.10 -6.22
CA PRO A 14 -23.07 -6.80 -4.81
C PRO A 14 -22.99 -5.28 -4.62
N GLN A 15 -24.19 -4.69 -4.55
CA GLN A 15 -24.56 -3.55 -3.69
C GLN A 15 -23.42 -2.76 -3.04
N CYS A 16 -23.21 -1.55 -3.56
CA CYS A 16 -23.26 -0.28 -2.83
C CYS A 16 -22.64 -0.25 -1.41
N SER A 17 -21.44 0.32 -1.32
CA SER A 17 -20.97 1.07 -0.15
C SER A 17 -19.93 2.08 -0.61
N PRO A 18 -19.77 3.24 0.05
CA PRO A 18 -18.76 4.22 -0.34
C PRO A 18 -17.37 3.71 0.08
N GLN A 19 -16.81 2.82 -0.74
CA GLN A 19 -15.48 2.23 -0.57
C GLN A 19 -14.61 2.57 -1.77
N GLY A 20 -14.59 3.84 -2.19
CA GLY A 20 -13.93 4.27 -3.44
C GLY A 20 -12.45 3.89 -3.60
N GLY A 21 -11.76 3.46 -2.54
CA GLY A 21 -10.42 2.86 -2.62
C GLY A 21 -10.38 1.32 -2.76
N ARG A 22 -11.38 0.60 -2.25
CA ARG A 22 -11.56 -0.86 -2.47
C ARG A 22 -12.02 -1.13 -3.88
N ASP A 23 -13.02 -0.36 -4.31
CA ASP A 23 -13.55 -0.47 -5.66
C ASP A 23 -12.45 -0.20 -6.70
N ALA A 24 -11.57 0.79 -6.49
CA ALA A 24 -10.51 1.10 -7.45
C ALA A 24 -9.46 -0.02 -7.58
N LEU A 25 -8.98 -0.59 -6.46
CA LEU A 25 -7.99 -1.66 -6.50
C LEU A 25 -8.59 -2.97 -7.01
N ASP A 26 -9.83 -3.28 -6.61
CA ASP A 26 -10.57 -4.45 -7.10
C ASP A 26 -10.82 -4.33 -8.61
N LEU A 27 -11.30 -3.17 -9.09
CA LEU A 27 -11.48 -2.93 -10.52
C LEU A 27 -10.17 -3.05 -11.31
N LEU A 28 -9.04 -2.59 -10.78
CA LEU A 28 -7.75 -2.73 -11.44
C LEU A 28 -7.36 -4.20 -11.59
N VAL A 29 -7.53 -5.00 -10.53
CA VAL A 29 -7.26 -6.45 -10.58
C VAL A 29 -8.22 -7.16 -11.53
N ASP A 30 -9.50 -6.81 -11.51
CA ASP A 30 -10.53 -7.36 -12.41
C ASP A 30 -10.26 -7.03 -13.89
N ASN A 31 -9.63 -5.88 -14.15
CA ASN A 31 -9.15 -5.50 -15.49
C ASN A 31 -7.79 -6.13 -15.85
N GLY A 32 -7.27 -7.05 -15.03
CA GLY A 32 -6.04 -7.81 -15.31
C GLY A 32 -4.76 -7.09 -14.91
N ALA A 33 -4.81 -6.07 -14.03
CA ALA A 33 -3.60 -5.44 -13.51
C ALA A 33 -2.74 -6.46 -12.73
N SER A 34 -1.46 -6.55 -13.08
CA SER A 34 -0.53 -7.43 -12.41
C SER A 34 -0.04 -6.81 -11.09
N LEU A 35 -0.30 -7.50 -9.98
CA LEU A 35 0.14 -7.10 -8.63
C LEU A 35 1.65 -7.30 -8.40
N THR A 36 2.30 -8.07 -9.27
CA THR A 36 3.74 -8.40 -9.20
C THR A 36 4.54 -7.76 -10.32
N ALA A 37 3.90 -6.89 -11.12
CA ALA A 37 4.57 -6.09 -12.12
C ALA A 37 5.72 -5.28 -11.48
N VAL A 38 6.74 -4.99 -12.27
CA VAL A 38 7.85 -4.16 -11.82
C VAL A 38 8.04 -2.97 -12.73
N SER A 39 8.41 -1.84 -12.13
CA SER A 39 8.89 -0.68 -12.87
C SER A 39 10.25 -0.94 -13.51
N GLY A 40 10.74 0.00 -14.32
CA GLY A 40 12.12 -0.04 -14.85
C GLY A 40 13.22 -0.06 -13.78
N SER A 41 12.89 0.27 -12.53
CA SER A 41 13.75 0.16 -11.36
C SER A 41 13.47 -1.10 -10.54
N GLU A 42 12.83 -2.13 -11.10
CA GLU A 42 12.48 -3.36 -10.39
C GLU A 42 11.56 -3.15 -9.16
N SER A 43 10.90 -1.99 -9.07
CA SER A 43 10.02 -1.67 -7.95
C SER A 43 8.65 -2.31 -8.14
N THR A 44 8.20 -3.08 -7.15
CA THR A 44 6.85 -3.68 -7.14
C THR A 44 5.80 -2.66 -6.66
N PRO A 45 4.51 -2.86 -6.97
CA PRO A 45 3.42 -2.06 -6.38
C PRO A 45 3.47 -2.05 -4.85
N LEU A 46 3.83 -3.17 -4.23
CA LEU A 46 3.97 -3.27 -2.77
C LEU A 46 5.13 -2.44 -2.23
N TYR A 47 6.26 -2.43 -2.95
CA TYR A 47 7.41 -1.58 -2.64
C TYR A 47 7.03 -0.09 -2.64
N LEU A 48 6.28 0.35 -3.65
CA LEU A 48 5.80 1.74 -3.74
C LEU A 48 4.80 2.07 -2.64
N ALA A 49 3.86 1.16 -2.34
CA ALA A 49 2.90 1.34 -1.25
C ALA A 49 3.58 1.47 0.12
N ALA A 50 4.65 0.70 0.35
CA ALA A 50 5.42 0.75 1.57
C ALA A 50 6.18 2.07 1.74
N GLY A 51 6.83 2.57 0.67
CA GLY A 51 7.49 3.87 0.66
C GLY A 51 6.53 5.05 0.77
N ALA A 52 5.30 4.90 0.29
CA ALA A 52 4.26 5.92 0.43
C ALA A 52 3.58 5.91 1.82
N GLY A 53 3.90 4.95 2.69
CA GLY A 53 3.19 4.76 3.95
C GLY A 53 1.69 4.53 3.74
N SER A 54 1.31 3.74 2.73
CA SER A 54 -0.09 3.52 2.36
C SER A 54 -0.60 2.18 2.92
N PRO A 55 -1.08 2.11 4.17
CA PRO A 55 -1.39 0.85 4.85
C PRO A 55 -2.50 0.07 4.16
N TYR A 56 -3.46 0.79 3.58
CA TYR A 56 -4.59 0.21 2.88
C TYR A 56 -4.14 -0.52 1.59
N VAL A 57 -3.26 0.09 0.80
CA VAL A 57 -2.73 -0.52 -0.43
C VAL A 57 -1.78 -1.67 -0.08
N ALA A 58 -0.95 -1.50 0.97
CA ALA A 58 -0.05 -2.54 1.44
C ALA A 58 -0.80 -3.79 1.92
N ASP A 59 -1.86 -3.64 2.73
CA ASP A 59 -2.71 -4.75 3.19
C ASP A 59 -3.43 -5.46 2.04
N PHE A 60 -3.97 -4.69 1.08
CA PHE A 60 -4.62 -5.26 -0.10
C PHE A 60 -3.66 -6.12 -0.91
N LEU A 61 -2.45 -5.61 -1.16
CA LEU A 61 -1.44 -6.30 -1.94
C LEU A 61 -0.87 -7.50 -1.18
N SER A 62 -0.53 -7.37 0.10
CA SER A 62 0.07 -8.46 0.90
C SER A 62 -0.83 -9.69 1.01
N ARG A 63 -2.16 -9.49 1.03
CA ARG A 63 -3.14 -10.58 1.04
C ARG A 63 -3.32 -11.29 -0.31
N ARG A 64 -2.92 -10.66 -1.42
CA ARG A 64 -3.17 -11.15 -2.78
C ARG A 64 -1.92 -11.61 -3.53
N VAL A 65 -0.73 -11.23 -3.08
CA VAL A 65 0.53 -11.73 -3.64
C VAL A 65 1.03 -12.97 -2.89
N ALA A 66 1.89 -13.76 -3.53
CA ALA A 66 2.54 -14.88 -2.86
C ALA A 66 3.55 -14.37 -1.82
N ALA A 67 3.81 -15.17 -0.76
CA ALA A 67 4.78 -14.81 0.28
C ALA A 67 6.20 -14.53 -0.27
N ALA A 68 6.56 -15.16 -1.40
CA ALA A 68 7.82 -14.91 -2.10
C ALA A 68 7.90 -13.48 -2.70
N ASP A 69 6.76 -12.88 -3.05
CA ASP A 69 6.68 -11.55 -3.65
C ASP A 69 6.60 -10.43 -2.61
N ILE A 70 6.17 -10.74 -1.37
CA ILE A 70 6.11 -9.75 -0.27
C ILE A 70 7.49 -9.18 0.04
N ASN A 71 8.51 -10.05 0.06
CA ASN A 71 9.88 -9.68 0.34
C ASN A 71 10.70 -9.35 -0.91
N ARG A 72 10.04 -9.25 -2.08
CA ARG A 72 10.72 -8.92 -3.32
C ARG A 72 11.20 -7.48 -3.25
N GLY A 73 12.48 -7.32 -2.97
CA GLY A 73 13.15 -6.04 -3.02
C GLY A 73 13.45 -5.61 -4.46
N THR A 74 13.82 -4.36 -4.58
CA THR A 74 14.37 -3.78 -5.82
C THR A 74 15.88 -3.73 -5.74
N ARG A 75 16.53 -3.72 -6.90
CA ARG A 75 17.88 -3.19 -7.07
C ARG A 75 17.85 -1.71 -6.67
N GLY A 76 18.03 -1.46 -5.37
CA GLY A 76 17.77 -0.17 -4.72
C GLY A 76 18.42 1.01 -5.45
N THR A 77 17.87 2.20 -5.25
CA THR A 77 18.39 3.44 -5.86
C THR A 77 19.84 3.72 -5.48
N THR A 78 20.28 3.15 -4.36
CA THR A 78 21.64 3.25 -3.83
C THR A 78 22.61 2.28 -4.49
N GLY A 79 22.15 1.29 -5.25
CA GLY A 79 23.01 0.30 -5.93
C GLY A 79 23.63 -0.76 -5.01
N TRP A 80 23.45 -0.66 -3.69
CA TRP A 80 24.16 -1.50 -2.73
C TRP A 80 23.28 -2.55 -2.05
N HIS A 81 21.95 -2.41 -2.01
CA HIS A 81 21.08 -3.34 -1.29
C HIS A 81 19.77 -3.64 -2.01
N ASN A 82 19.28 -4.87 -1.81
CA ASN A 82 17.93 -5.28 -2.17
C ASN A 82 16.96 -4.60 -1.19
N GLU A 83 16.49 -3.40 -1.52
CA GLU A 83 15.59 -2.63 -0.65
C GLU A 83 14.22 -3.31 -0.67
N THR A 84 13.85 -3.93 0.45
CA THR A 84 12.55 -4.60 0.60
C THR A 84 11.44 -3.59 0.90
N PRO A 85 10.17 -3.92 0.63
CA PRO A 85 9.05 -3.07 1.05
C PRO A 85 9.11 -2.73 2.55
N LEU A 86 9.45 -3.71 3.40
CA LEU A 86 9.60 -3.48 4.84
C LEU A 86 10.72 -2.48 5.17
N TYR A 87 11.88 -2.57 4.50
CA TYR A 87 12.98 -1.62 4.70
C TYR A 87 12.55 -0.19 4.40
N LEU A 88 11.82 0.04 3.30
CA LEU A 88 11.30 1.37 2.97
C LEU A 88 10.33 1.89 4.02
N ALA A 89 9.39 1.06 4.48
CA ALA A 89 8.40 1.48 5.48
C ALA A 89 9.09 1.86 6.80
N VAL A 90 10.10 1.10 7.23
CA VAL A 90 10.90 1.40 8.43
C VAL A 90 11.75 2.66 8.24
N SER A 91 12.38 2.84 7.07
CA SER A 91 13.16 4.04 6.78
C SER A 91 12.29 5.30 6.74
N GLY A 92 11.08 5.21 6.17
CA GLY A 92 10.09 6.28 6.19
C GLY A 92 9.63 6.62 7.60
N LEU A 93 9.38 5.61 8.44
CA LEU A 93 9.04 5.79 9.85
C LEU A 93 10.15 6.51 10.62
N ASP A 94 11.42 6.07 10.48
CA ASP A 94 12.57 6.72 11.12
C ASP A 94 12.69 8.18 10.69
N GLY A 95 12.58 8.45 9.40
CA GLY A 95 12.57 9.80 8.84
C GLY A 95 11.45 10.67 9.44
N ALA A 96 10.23 10.15 9.51
CA ALA A 96 9.07 10.85 10.06
C ALA A 96 9.26 11.16 11.56
N ILE A 97 9.77 10.22 12.35
CA ILE A 97 10.08 10.42 13.77
C ILE A 97 11.13 11.52 13.95
N ARG A 98 12.24 11.44 13.20
CA ARG A 98 13.33 12.42 13.27
C ARG A 98 12.84 13.82 12.92
N VAL A 99 12.06 13.95 11.84
CA VAL A 99 11.48 15.24 11.43
C VAL A 99 10.51 15.75 12.48
N SER A 100 9.62 14.91 13.02
CA SER A 100 8.66 15.30 14.05
C SER A 100 9.33 15.84 15.33
N GLN A 101 10.47 15.26 15.71
CA GLN A 101 11.22 15.63 16.91
C GLN A 101 12.22 16.78 16.70
N ALA A 102 12.50 17.17 15.46
CA ALA A 102 13.49 18.20 15.14
C ALA A 102 12.98 19.61 15.48
N GLY A 103 13.25 20.07 16.71
CA GLY A 103 12.76 21.37 17.23
C GLY A 103 13.17 22.61 16.41
N HIS A 104 14.20 22.49 15.56
CA HIS A 104 14.62 23.56 14.64
C HIS A 104 13.74 23.67 13.38
N LEU A 105 12.86 22.70 13.12
CA LEU A 105 11.97 22.71 11.97
C LEU A 105 10.66 23.45 12.29
N PRO A 106 10.04 24.09 11.27
CA PRO A 106 8.72 24.71 11.40
C PRO A 106 7.69 23.74 12.01
N GLN A 107 6.78 24.28 12.82
CA GLN A 107 5.76 23.48 13.50
C GLN A 107 4.90 22.69 12.52
N ASP A 108 4.50 23.28 11.39
CA ASP A 108 3.70 22.60 10.36
C ASP A 108 4.41 21.38 9.77
N THR A 109 5.72 21.48 9.53
CA THR A 109 6.54 20.36 9.05
C THR A 109 6.56 19.21 10.06
N ARG A 110 6.74 19.54 11.34
CA ARG A 110 6.74 18.54 12.43
C ARG A 110 5.37 17.89 12.61
N ASN A 111 4.30 18.68 12.53
CA ASN A 111 2.93 18.21 12.63
C ASN A 111 2.59 17.27 11.47
N ARG A 112 2.99 17.62 10.25
CA ARG A 112 2.82 16.75 9.07
C ARG A 112 3.53 15.42 9.26
N ALA A 113 4.80 15.44 9.64
CA ALA A 113 5.56 14.21 9.88
C ALA A 113 4.96 13.36 11.00
N SER A 114 4.46 13.99 12.07
CA SER A 114 3.73 13.30 13.14
C SER A 114 2.48 12.58 12.63
N GLY A 115 1.78 13.17 11.66
CA GLY A 115 0.63 12.54 10.99
C GLY A 115 0.99 11.36 10.09
N GLU A 116 2.23 11.30 9.59
CA GLU A 116 2.71 10.20 8.73
C GLU A 116 3.16 8.97 9.55
N ILE A 117 3.64 9.15 10.79
CA ILE A 117 4.06 8.08 11.70
C ILE A 117 3.04 6.92 11.79
N PRO A 118 1.76 7.15 12.15
CA PRO A 118 0.79 6.05 12.27
C PRO A 118 0.51 5.34 10.94
N LEU A 119 0.69 6.02 9.81
CA LEU A 119 0.52 5.42 8.49
C LEU A 119 1.63 4.41 8.20
N TYR A 120 2.88 4.77 8.50
CA TYR A 120 4.01 3.83 8.38
C TYR A 120 3.89 2.68 9.37
N GLU A 121 3.50 2.91 10.62
CA GLU A 121 3.33 1.81 11.57
C GLU A 121 2.23 0.83 11.13
N ALA A 122 1.10 1.34 10.62
CA ALA A 122 0.04 0.50 10.08
C ALA A 122 0.53 -0.28 8.85
N THR A 123 1.33 0.35 7.99
CA THR A 123 1.92 -0.29 6.81
C THR A 123 2.85 -1.43 7.21
N ILE A 124 3.72 -1.22 8.20
CA ILE A 124 4.63 -2.25 8.73
C ILE A 124 3.85 -3.44 9.31
N ARG A 125 2.70 -3.19 9.95
CA ARG A 125 1.84 -4.25 10.51
C ARG A 125 1.09 -5.06 9.43
N SER A 126 0.90 -4.50 8.25
CA SER A 126 0.17 -5.13 7.13
C SER A 126 1.05 -5.95 6.19
N LEU A 127 2.38 -5.79 6.27
CA LEU A 127 3.38 -6.55 5.53
C LEU A 127 3.73 -7.85 6.28
#